data_AF-A0A699VUK9-F1
#
_entry.id   AF-A0A699VUK9-F1
#
_cell.length_a   1.000
_cell.length_b   1.000
_cell.length_c   1.000
_cell.angle_alpha   90.00
_cell.angle_beta   90.00
_cell.angle_gamma   90.00
#
_symmetry.space_group_name_H-M   'P 1'
#
loop_
_entity.id
_entity.type
_entity.pdbx_description
1 polymer ?
#
loop_
_entity_poly.entity_id
_entity_poly.type
_entity_poly.pdbx_seq_one_letter_code
_entity_poly.pdbx_strand_id
1 'polypeptide(L)'
;MTHLLEKNSPFIFSNECIQAFRNLKEKLTEAPILIAPNWDQPFELICDASDYAVGAVLGQRVEKYFRPILYARKTMNQAETNYTTVEKEMLAVVYAFEKFR
;
A
#
# COMPACT_ATOMS: atom_id res chain seq x y z
N MET A 1 -12.87 2.18 -5.16
CA MET A 1 -12.84 3.61 -4.75
C MET A 1 -13.62 3.72 -3.44
N THR A 2 -13.20 4.53 -2.46
CA THR A 2 -13.83 4.58 -1.13
C THR A 2 -14.96 5.62 -1.11
N HIS A 3 -16.16 5.19 -1.48
CA HIS A 3 -17.32 6.08 -1.69
C HIS A 3 -17.97 6.62 -0.40
N LEU A 4 -17.65 6.02 0.76
CA LEU A 4 -18.28 6.37 2.04
C LEU A 4 -17.99 7.80 2.52
N LEU A 5 -16.89 8.40 2.07
CA LEU A 5 -16.43 9.72 2.52
C LEU A 5 -16.49 10.78 1.41
N GLU A 6 -17.13 10.47 0.27
CA GLU A 6 -17.29 11.42 -0.82
C GLU A 6 -18.23 12.57 -0.41
N LYS A 7 -17.89 13.78 -0.86
CA LYS A 7 -18.69 14.97 -0.57
C LYS A 7 -20.11 14.79 -1.15
N ASN A 8 -21.13 15.08 -0.35
CA ASN A 8 -22.55 14.92 -0.69
C ASN A 8 -23.00 13.46 -0.90
N SER A 9 -22.21 12.47 -0.47
CA SER A 9 -22.61 11.06 -0.42
C SER A 9 -23.13 10.71 0.98
N PRO A 10 -24.29 10.02 1.12
CA PRO A 10 -24.74 9.53 2.42
C PRO A 10 -23.79 8.44 2.94
N PHE A 11 -23.42 8.52 4.21
CA PHE A 11 -22.61 7.50 4.86
C PHE A 11 -23.46 6.25 5.13
N ILE A 12 -23.45 5.29 4.20
CA ILE A 12 -24.18 4.03 4.32
C ILE A 12 -23.18 2.90 4.53
N PHE A 13 -23.00 2.47 5.78
CA PHE A 13 -22.10 1.37 6.11
C PHE A 13 -22.77 0.02 5.84
N SER A 14 -22.72 -0.40 4.58
CA SER A 14 -23.42 -1.60 4.08
C SER A 14 -22.79 -2.92 4.57
N ASN A 15 -23.46 -4.04 4.27
CA ASN A 15 -22.95 -5.37 4.59
C ASN A 15 -21.62 -5.67 3.87
N GLU A 16 -21.44 -5.18 2.64
CA GLU A 16 -20.17 -5.27 1.91
C GLU A 16 -19.06 -4.51 2.63
N CYS A 17 -19.37 -3.33 3.19
CA CYS A 17 -18.43 -2.56 4.00
C CYS A 17 -18.04 -3.31 5.28
N ILE A 18 -19.01 -3.94 5.95
CA ILE A 18 -18.77 -4.77 7.14
C ILE A 18 -17.87 -5.95 6.80
N GLN A 19 -18.13 -6.64 5.68
CA GLN A 19 -17.33 -7.78 5.26
C GLN A 19 -15.90 -7.37 4.89
N ALA A 20 -15.75 -6.26 4.15
CA ALA A 20 -14.43 -5.71 3.81
C ALA A 20 -13.65 -5.31 5.07
N PHE A 21 -14.31 -4.68 6.04
CA PHE A 21 -13.68 -4.29 7.30
C PHE A 21 -13.23 -5.48 8.14
N ARG A 22 -14.06 -6.53 8.23
CA ARG A 22 -13.70 -7.78 8.94
C ARG A 22 -12.53 -8.49 8.27
N ASN A 23 -12.56 -8.64 6.96
CA ASN A 23 -11.46 -9.23 6.20
C ASN A 23 -10.14 -8.45 6.42
N LEU A 24 -10.20 -7.11 6.37
CA LEU A 24 -9.04 -6.28 6.63
C LEU A 24 -8.48 -6.51 8.04
N LYS A 25 -9.35 -6.58 9.06
CA LYS A 25 -8.93 -6.89 10.44
C LYS A 25 -8.22 -8.23 10.54
N GLU A 26 -8.81 -9.29 9.98
CA GLU A 26 -8.23 -10.63 9.98
C GLU A 26 -6.86 -10.64 9.31
N LYS A 27 -6.74 -10.02 8.13
CA LYS A 27 -5.46 -9.95 7.41
C LYS A 27 -4.41 -9.12 8.13
N LEU A 28 -4.81 -8.06 8.84
CA LEU A 28 -3.89 -7.29 9.69
C LEU A 28 -3.40 -8.08 10.91
N THR A 29 -4.20 -9.02 11.42
CA THR A 29 -3.79 -9.91 12.53
C THR A 29 -2.96 -11.12 12.09
N GLU A 30 -2.98 -11.47 10.80
CA GLU A 30 -2.23 -12.61 10.22
C GLU A 30 -0.88 -12.21 9.60
N ALA A 31 -0.66 -10.93 9.31
CA ALA A 31 0.50 -10.45 8.54
C ALA A 31 1.85 -10.72 9.23
N PRO A 32 2.94 -10.95 8.45
CA PRO A 32 4.26 -11.20 9.01
C PRO A 32 4.68 -10.02 9.88
N ILE A 33 5.12 -10.34 11.10
CA ILE A 33 5.57 -9.43 12.14
C ILE A 33 6.46 -8.37 11.49
N LEU A 34 5.95 -7.13 11.40
CA LEU A 34 6.76 -5.98 10.99
C LEU A 34 7.97 -5.94 11.92
N ILE A 35 9.17 -5.89 11.35
CA ILE A 35 10.38 -5.77 12.14
C ILE A 35 10.74 -4.30 12.34
N ALA A 36 11.42 -3.99 13.43
CA ALA A 36 12.05 -2.69 13.59
C ALA A 36 13.18 -2.53 12.55
N PRO A 37 13.38 -1.33 11.98
CA PRO A 37 14.47 -1.08 11.05
C PRO A 37 15.82 -1.23 11.74
N ASN A 38 16.76 -1.92 11.08
CA ASN A 38 18.17 -1.96 11.48
C ASN A 38 18.97 -0.98 10.60
N TRP A 39 19.38 0.15 11.14
CA TRP A 39 20.07 1.20 10.38
C TRP A 39 21.46 0.80 9.86
N ASP A 40 22.04 -0.29 10.36
CA ASP A 40 23.31 -0.83 9.88
C ASP A 40 23.17 -1.77 8.68
N GLN A 41 21.94 -2.06 8.24
CA GLN A 41 21.64 -2.94 7.11
C GLN A 41 21.02 -2.18 5.93
N PRO A 42 21.28 -2.63 4.69
CA PRO A 42 20.65 -2.02 3.52
C PRO A 42 19.14 -2.25 3.53
N PHE A 43 18.39 -1.21 3.15
CA PHE A 43 16.96 -1.29 2.91
C PHE A 43 16.69 -1.84 1.51
N GLU A 44 15.65 -2.66 1.39
CA GLU A 44 15.08 -3.11 0.13
C GLU A 44 13.70 -2.51 -0.04
N LEU A 45 13.46 -1.94 -1.22
CA LEU A 45 12.19 -1.37 -1.60
C LEU A 45 11.58 -2.21 -2.72
N ILE A 46 10.36 -2.70 -2.48
CA ILE A 46 9.57 -3.42 -3.49
C ILE A 46 8.37 -2.54 -3.82
N CYS A 47 8.24 -2.17 -5.09
CA CYS A 47 7.13 -1.36 -5.60
C CYS A 47 6.29 -2.18 -6.57
N ASP A 48 5.00 -1.92 -6.59
CA ASP A 48 4.06 -2.49 -7.54
C ASP A 48 2.97 -1.48 -7.89
N ALA A 49 2.41 -1.61 -9.09
CA ALA A 49 1.33 -0.77 -9.55
C ALA A 49 0.24 -1.61 -10.19
N SER A 50 -0.99 -1.35 -9.76
CA SER A 50 -2.20 -1.87 -10.41
C SER A 50 -2.81 -0.79 -11.30
N ASP A 51 -3.92 -1.11 -11.96
CA ASP A 51 -4.67 -0.16 -12.79
C ASP A 51 -5.16 1.08 -12.01
N TYR A 52 -5.35 0.95 -10.69
CA TYR A 52 -6.05 1.94 -9.86
C TYR A 52 -5.25 2.44 -8.66
N ALA A 53 -4.12 1.82 -8.33
CA ALA A 53 -3.38 2.12 -7.11
C ALA A 53 -1.92 1.70 -7.24
N VAL A 54 -1.05 2.44 -6.56
CA VAL A 54 0.36 2.09 -6.35
C VAL A 54 0.56 1.53 -4.95
N GLY A 55 1.47 0.57 -4.83
CA GLY A 55 1.87 -0.07 -3.59
C GLY A 55 3.39 -0.11 -3.44
N ALA A 56 3.87 -0.07 -2.22
CA ALA A 56 5.28 -0.21 -1.89
C ALA A 56 5.47 -0.89 -0.54
N VAL A 57 6.55 -1.65 -0.42
CA VAL A 57 6.97 -2.32 0.82
C VAL A 57 8.42 -1.98 1.06
N LEU A 58 8.69 -1.35 2.20
CA LEU A 58 10.04 -1.19 2.72
C LEU A 58 10.36 -2.38 3.62
N GLY A 59 11.51 -3.00 3.42
CA GLY A 59 11.98 -4.08 4.26
C GLY A 59 13.49 -4.22 4.24
N GLN A 60 13.97 -5.25 4.92
CA GLN A 60 15.39 -5.61 4.96
C GLN A 60 15.55 -7.11 4.81
N ARG A 61 16.68 -7.56 4.28
CA ARG A 61 17.03 -8.99 4.30
C ARG A 61 17.64 -9.36 5.63
N VAL A 62 16.90 -10.16 6.39
CA VAL A 62 17.44 -10.85 7.55
C VAL A 62 17.77 -12.27 7.10
N GLU A 63 19.06 -12.58 7.06
CA GLU A 63 19.60 -13.79 6.45
C GLU A 63 19.18 -13.91 4.96
N LYS A 64 18.34 -14.89 4.63
CA LYS A 64 17.84 -15.13 3.27
C LYS A 64 16.42 -14.61 3.04
N TYR A 65 15.78 -14.06 4.07
CA TYR A 65 14.37 -13.70 4.03
C TYR A 65 14.18 -12.19 4.02
N PHE A 66 13.35 -11.72 3.08
CA PHE A 66 12.84 -10.36 3.14
C PHE A 66 11.89 -10.22 4.34
N ARG A 67 12.20 -9.27 5.22
CA ARG A 67 11.40 -8.93 6.39
C ARG A 67 10.82 -7.53 6.19
N PRO A 68 9.50 -7.40 6.05
CA PRO A 68 8.86 -6.11 5.86
C PRO A 68 8.95 -5.28 7.15
N ILE A 69 9.22 -3.99 6.97
CA ILE A 69 9.25 -2.96 8.02
C ILE A 69 8.00 -2.09 7.91
N LEU A 70 7.63 -1.68 6.70
CA LEU A 70 6.48 -0.82 6.47
C LEU A 70 5.84 -1.08 5.10
N TYR A 71 4.51 -1.04 5.07
CA TYR A 71 3.71 -1.10 3.85
C TYR A 71 3.12 0.28 3.57
N ALA A 72 3.13 0.69 2.31
CA ALA A 72 2.50 1.90 1.83
C ALA A 72 1.66 1.59 0.59
N ARG A 73 0.48 2.21 0.49
CA ARG A 73 -0.30 2.21 -0.76
C ARG A 73 -1.00 3.55 -0.95
N LYS A 74 -1.23 3.92 -2.21
CA LYS A 74 -2.02 5.10 -2.59
C LYS A 74 -2.93 4.73 -3.76
N THR A 75 -4.21 5.05 -3.64
CA THR A 75 -5.14 5.00 -4.77
C THR A 75 -4.83 6.18 -5.70
N MET A 76 -4.75 5.90 -7.00
CA MET A 76 -4.47 6.90 -8.01
C MET A 76 -5.65 7.85 -8.18
N ASN A 77 -5.36 9.11 -8.49
CA ASN A 77 -6.36 10.06 -8.95
C ASN A 77 -6.72 9.84 -10.44
N GLN A 78 -7.74 10.53 -10.94
CA GLN A 78 -8.24 10.35 -12.31
C GLN A 78 -7.18 10.61 -13.41
N ALA A 79 -6.22 11.51 -13.17
CA ALA A 79 -5.15 11.77 -14.12
C ALA A 79 -4.11 10.64 -14.07
N GLU A 80 -3.71 10.22 -12.87
CA GLU A 80 -2.76 9.13 -12.63
C GLU A 80 -3.28 7.78 -13.16
N THR A 81 -4.60 7.53 -13.12
CA THR A 81 -5.18 6.29 -13.68
C THR A 81 -5.01 6.17 -15.19
N ASN A 82 -4.85 7.29 -15.89
CA ASN A 82 -4.68 7.33 -17.35
C ASN A 82 -3.22 7.13 -17.79
N TYR A 83 -2.28 7.04 -16.85
CA TYR A 83 -0.87 6.75 -17.15
C TYR A 83 -0.70 5.37 -17.79
N THR A 84 0.33 5.24 -18.62
CA THR A 84 0.77 3.94 -19.14
C THR A 84 1.30 3.04 -18.02
N THR A 85 1.38 1.73 -18.26
CA THR A 85 1.90 0.77 -17.26
C THR A 85 3.27 1.18 -16.72
N VAL A 86 4.19 1.60 -17.60
CA VAL A 86 5.55 2.03 -17.22
C VAL A 86 5.53 3.28 -16.35
N GLU A 87 4.68 4.25 -16.68
CA GLU A 87 4.51 5.47 -15.87
C GLU A 87 3.89 5.16 -14.49
N LYS A 88 2.97 4.19 -14.42
CA LYS A 88 2.38 3.74 -13.16
C LYS A 88 3.41 3.04 -12.26
N GLU A 89 4.28 2.21 -12.84
CA GLU A 89 5.41 1.60 -12.12
C GLU A 89 6.37 2.67 -11.58
N MET A 90 6.72 3.66 -12.42
CA MET A 90 7.56 4.77 -11.97
C MET A 90 6.90 5.61 -10.87
N LEU A 91 5.59 5.84 -10.97
CA LEU A 91 4.81 6.51 -9.92
C LEU A 91 4.86 5.74 -8.59
N ALA A 92 4.85 4.40 -8.62
CA ALA A 92 4.98 3.60 -7.40
C ALA A 92 6.34 3.80 -6.72
N VAL A 93 7.43 3.93 -7.50
CA VAL A 93 8.77 4.24 -6.98
C VAL A 93 8.82 5.64 -6.38
N VAL A 94 8.34 6.66 -7.11
CA VAL A 94 8.29 8.04 -6.60
C VAL A 94 7.49 8.13 -5.31
N TYR A 95 6.29 7.55 -5.29
CA TYR A 95 5.42 7.51 -4.11
C TYR A 95 6.10 6.84 -2.92
N ALA A 96 6.83 5.74 -3.15
CA ALA A 96 7.55 5.05 -2.08
C ALA A 96 8.61 5.94 -1.42
N PHE A 97 9.42 6.65 -2.23
CA PHE A 97 10.43 7.56 -1.69
C PHE A 97 9.81 8.76 -0.96
N GLU A 98 8.69 9.29 -1.43
CA GLU A 98 7.96 10.33 -0.70
C GLU A 98 7.40 9.82 0.63
N LYS A 99 6.98 8.55 0.68
CA LYS A 99 6.30 8.00 1.86
C LYS A 99 7.24 7.47 2.95
N PHE A 100 8.41 6.96 2.56
CA PHE A 100 9.38 6.33 3.46
C PHE A 100 10.59 7.21 3.82
N ARG A 101 10.47 8.51 3.54
CA ARG A 101 11.49 9.52 3.86
C ARG A 101 11.58 9.80 5.36
#